data_AF-A0A2N3Y429-F1
#
_entry.id   AF-A0A2N3Y429-F1
#
_cell.length_a   1.000
_cell.length_b   1.000
_cell.length_c   1.000
_cell.angle_alpha   90.00
_cell.angle_beta   90.00
_cell.angle_gamma   90.00
#
_symmetry.space_group_name_H-M   'P 1'
#
loop_
_entity.id
_entity.type
_entity.pdbx_description
1 polymer ?
#
loop_
_entity_poly.entity_id
_entity_poly.type
_entity_poly.pdbx_seq_one_letter_code
_entity_poly.pdbx_strand_id
1 'polypeptide(L)'
;MLVLYQLLRMAMVTAVETSPGTDPDRASFTTALETARDQLTAACGICPAGPVDLLGAIGRAVLDTLLPTRRPRYSARKLKSSTSRYHHRDDDRPEHTTTITAIDIALHAPNSHPAKRNRRQSPTRRDRVTAIMNTGPHRAWHGRQLAEPEVAGRFVGRLVRRFV
;
A
#
# COMPACT_ATOMS: atom_id res chain seq x y z
N MET A 1 -12.25 8.64 -12.35
CA MET A 1 -13.41 7.84 -12.84
C MET A 1 -13.31 6.41 -12.33
N LEU A 2 -13.86 6.13 -11.15
CA LEU A 2 -13.75 4.81 -10.50
C LEU A 2 -14.72 3.78 -11.07
N VAL A 3 -15.94 4.20 -11.43
CA VAL A 3 -17.01 3.31 -11.88
C VAL A 3 -16.64 2.55 -13.16
N LEU A 4 -16.12 3.25 -14.18
CA LEU A 4 -15.67 2.62 -15.43
C LEU A 4 -14.62 1.53 -15.17
N TYR A 5 -13.64 1.83 -14.32
CA TYR A 5 -12.61 0.86 -13.96
C TYR A 5 -13.21 -0.38 -13.29
N GLN A 6 -14.16 -0.20 -12.37
CA GLN A 6 -14.82 -1.32 -11.70
C GLN A 6 -15.68 -2.15 -12.64
N LEU A 7 -16.43 -1.53 -13.55
CA LEU A 7 -17.23 -2.24 -14.56
C LEU A 7 -16.35 -3.09 -15.47
N LEU A 8 -15.23 -2.53 -15.95
CA LEU A 8 -14.26 -3.28 -16.75
C LEU A 8 -13.66 -4.43 -15.94
N ARG A 9 -13.34 -4.22 -14.66
CA ARG A 9 -12.83 -5.30 -13.81
C ARG A 9 -13.85 -6.40 -13.55
N MET A 10 -15.13 -6.09 -13.35
CA MET A 10 -16.18 -7.09 -13.24
C MET A 10 -16.29 -7.91 -14.53
N ALA A 11 -16.36 -7.25 -15.69
CA ALA A 11 -16.43 -7.94 -16.99
C ALA A 11 -15.24 -8.87 -17.24
N MET A 12 -14.03 -8.44 -16.87
CA MET A 12 -12.82 -9.27 -16.97
C MET A 12 -12.87 -10.49 -16.04
N VAL A 13 -13.35 -10.34 -14.80
CA VAL A 13 -13.49 -11.45 -13.85
C VAL A 13 -14.53 -12.44 -14.33
N THR A 14 -15.72 -11.97 -14.73
CA THR A 14 -16.76 -12.82 -15.32
C THR A 14 -16.23 -13.58 -16.52
N ALA A 15 -15.44 -12.96 -17.39
CA ALA A 15 -14.83 -13.63 -18.52
C ALA A 15 -13.88 -14.77 -18.11
N VAL A 16 -13.00 -14.52 -17.15
CA VAL A 16 -12.06 -15.55 -16.65
C VAL A 16 -12.81 -16.69 -15.97
N GLU A 17 -13.85 -16.41 -15.20
CA GLU A 17 -14.67 -17.42 -14.52
C GLU A 17 -15.38 -18.38 -15.49
N THR A 18 -15.67 -17.94 -16.72
CA THR A 18 -16.22 -18.82 -17.76
C THR A 18 -15.23 -19.82 -18.37
N SER A 19 -13.91 -19.64 -18.13
CA SER A 19 -12.85 -20.46 -18.73
C SER A 19 -12.01 -21.17 -17.65
N PRO A 20 -12.32 -22.43 -17.30
CA PRO A 20 -11.64 -23.18 -16.26
C PRO A 20 -10.13 -23.27 -16.50
N GLY A 21 -9.33 -22.95 -15.48
CA GLY A 21 -7.86 -23.00 -15.56
C GLY A 21 -7.21 -21.77 -16.20
N THR A 22 -7.98 -20.74 -16.57
CA THR A 22 -7.42 -19.45 -16.98
C THR A 22 -7.00 -18.64 -15.76
N ASP A 23 -5.72 -18.27 -15.71
CA ASP A 23 -5.21 -17.35 -14.68
C ASP A 23 -5.77 -15.93 -14.90
N PRO A 24 -6.47 -15.33 -13.92
CA PRO A 24 -7.05 -13.98 -14.04
C PRO A 24 -6.01 -12.90 -14.33
N ASP A 25 -4.74 -13.10 -13.97
CA ASP A 25 -3.66 -12.15 -14.24
C ASP A 25 -3.30 -12.04 -15.73
N ARG A 26 -3.80 -12.96 -16.55
CA ARG A 26 -3.63 -12.96 -18.02
C ARG A 26 -4.63 -12.06 -18.73
N ALA A 27 -5.72 -11.67 -18.06
CA ALA A 27 -6.73 -10.79 -18.64
C ALA A 27 -6.16 -9.38 -18.86
N SER A 28 -6.08 -8.94 -20.11
CA SER A 28 -5.55 -7.62 -20.50
C SER A 28 -6.56 -6.51 -20.24
N PHE A 29 -6.21 -5.56 -19.37
CA PHE A 29 -7.04 -4.38 -19.12
C PHE A 29 -7.09 -3.45 -20.35
N THR A 30 -5.99 -3.36 -21.10
CA THR A 30 -5.91 -2.56 -22.32
C THR A 30 -6.90 -3.06 -23.36
N THR A 31 -6.93 -4.38 -23.62
CA THR A 31 -7.89 -4.97 -24.55
C THR A 31 -9.33 -4.70 -24.09
N ALA A 32 -9.61 -4.85 -22.80
CA ALA A 32 -10.95 -4.59 -22.27
C ALA A 32 -11.37 -3.12 -22.48
N LEU A 33 -10.46 -2.17 -22.22
CA LEU A 33 -10.70 -0.74 -22.39
C LEU A 33 -10.88 -0.34 -23.86
N GLU A 34 -10.03 -0.84 -24.75
CA GLU A 34 -10.11 -0.58 -26.20
C GLU A 34 -11.41 -1.15 -26.77
N THR A 35 -11.74 -2.40 -26.44
CA THR A 35 -13.00 -3.02 -26.87
C THR A 35 -14.21 -2.25 -26.34
N ALA A 36 -14.19 -1.82 -25.08
CA ALA A 36 -15.28 -1.01 -24.53
C ALA A 36 -15.43 0.33 -25.26
N ARG A 37 -14.31 0.95 -25.66
CA ARG A 37 -14.30 2.18 -26.44
C ARG A 37 -14.90 1.96 -27.83
N ASP A 38 -14.55 0.85 -28.47
CA ASP A 38 -15.08 0.50 -29.80
C ASP A 38 -16.58 0.22 -29.74
N GLN A 39 -17.04 -0.52 -28.71
CA GLN A 39 -18.47 -0.76 -28.49
C GLN A 39 -19.24 0.54 -28.27
N LEU A 40 -18.70 1.47 -27.47
CA LEU A 40 -19.31 2.78 -27.25
C LEU A 40 -19.35 3.62 -28.53
N THR A 41 -18.27 3.62 -29.31
CA THR A 41 -18.15 4.41 -30.55
C THR A 41 -19.08 3.87 -31.63
N ALA A 42 -19.21 2.55 -31.72
CA ALA A 42 -20.10 1.88 -32.66
C ALA A 42 -21.57 1.86 -32.20
N ALA A 43 -21.87 2.38 -30.99
CA ALA A 43 -23.18 2.31 -30.36
C ALA A 43 -23.74 0.86 -30.27
N CYS A 44 -22.84 -0.13 -30.15
CA CYS A 44 -23.20 -1.53 -30.07
C CYS A 44 -23.69 -1.89 -28.66
N GLY A 45 -24.70 -2.76 -28.58
CA GLY A 45 -25.20 -3.29 -27.29
C GLY A 45 -26.14 -2.36 -26.51
N ILE A 46 -26.55 -1.23 -27.08
CA ILE A 46 -27.51 -0.31 -26.45
C ILE A 46 -28.94 -0.91 -26.43
N CYS A 47 -29.32 -1.60 -27.51
CA CYS A 47 -30.60 -2.30 -27.64
C CYS A 47 -30.35 -3.76 -28.03
N PRO A 48 -29.96 -4.65 -27.09
CA PRO A 48 -29.76 -6.05 -27.40
C PRO A 48 -31.10 -6.69 -27.79
N ALA A 49 -31.15 -7.29 -28.98
CA ALA A 49 -32.35 -7.99 -29.48
C ALA A 49 -32.55 -9.37 -28.83
N GLY A 50 -31.61 -9.82 -27.99
CA GLY A 50 -31.60 -11.15 -27.37
C GLY A 50 -31.23 -11.10 -25.89
N PRO A 51 -31.12 -12.29 -25.24
CA PRO A 51 -30.74 -12.40 -23.83
C PRO A 51 -29.41 -11.69 -23.57
N VAL A 52 -29.29 -11.05 -22.41
CA VAL A 52 -28.05 -10.40 -22.00
C VAL A 52 -26.98 -11.47 -21.81
N ASP A 53 -26.00 -11.46 -22.67
CA ASP A 53 -24.82 -12.31 -22.57
C ASP A 53 -23.85 -11.74 -21.53
N LEU A 54 -23.61 -12.51 -20.47
CA LEU A 54 -22.72 -12.16 -19.37
C LEU A 54 -21.26 -11.97 -19.81
N LEU A 55 -20.83 -12.68 -20.84
CA LEU A 55 -19.47 -12.55 -21.36
C LEU A 55 -19.31 -11.27 -22.19
N GLY A 56 -20.33 -10.96 -22.99
CA GLY A 56 -20.39 -9.78 -23.84
C GLY A 56 -19.24 -9.72 -24.87
N ALA A 57 -19.16 -8.61 -25.61
CA ALA A 57 -18.07 -8.39 -26.56
C ALA A 57 -16.72 -8.21 -25.84
N ILE A 58 -16.73 -7.54 -24.69
CA ILE A 58 -15.53 -7.22 -23.90
C ILE A 58 -14.89 -8.50 -23.34
N GLY A 59 -15.67 -9.39 -22.72
CA GLY A 59 -15.15 -10.63 -22.14
C GLY A 59 -14.59 -11.58 -23.20
N ARG A 60 -15.26 -11.68 -24.36
CA ARG A 60 -14.75 -12.47 -25.50
C ARG A 60 -13.42 -11.94 -26.01
N ALA A 61 -13.31 -10.63 -26.23
CA ALA A 61 -12.07 -10.02 -26.69
C ALA A 61 -10.92 -10.25 -25.70
N VAL A 62 -11.20 -10.16 -24.39
CA VAL A 62 -10.21 -10.44 -23.34
C VAL A 62 -9.74 -11.90 -23.36
N LEU A 63 -10.65 -12.86 -23.56
CA LEU A 63 -10.32 -14.28 -23.65
C LEU A 63 -9.56 -14.63 -24.94
N ASP A 64 -9.83 -13.93 -26.03
CA ASP A 64 -9.12 -14.11 -27.31
C ASP A 64 -7.69 -13.55 -27.26
N THR A 65 -7.49 -12.45 -26.51
CA THR A 65 -6.18 -11.79 -26.37
C THR A 65 -5.54 -12.01 -25.00
N LEU A 66 -5.59 -13.25 -24.47
CA LEU A 66 -4.96 -13.53 -23.19
C LEU A 66 -3.45 -13.27 -23.25
N LEU A 67 -2.94 -12.52 -22.28
CA LEU A 67 -1.51 -12.27 -22.16
C LEU A 67 -0.76 -13.60 -21.94
N PRO A 68 0.53 -13.67 -22.32
CA PRO A 68 1.38 -14.79 -21.97
C PRO A 68 1.32 -15.05 -20.47
N THR A 69 1.31 -16.33 -20.08
CA THR A 69 1.28 -16.73 -18.67
C THR A 69 2.36 -15.97 -17.90
N ARG A 70 1.94 -15.17 -16.90
CA ARG A 70 2.90 -14.54 -16.01
C ARG A 70 3.51 -15.61 -15.12
N ARG A 71 4.82 -15.53 -14.90
CA ARG A 71 5.50 -16.39 -13.93
C ARG A 71 4.89 -16.13 -12.54
N PRO A 72 4.26 -17.10 -11.86
CA PRO A 72 3.69 -16.91 -10.50
C PRO A 72 4.81 -16.47 -9.54
N ARG A 73 4.56 -15.74 -8.44
CA ARG A 73 5.62 -15.34 -7.45
C ARG A 73 5.11 -15.23 -6.00
N TYR A 74 5.72 -15.95 -5.05
CA TYR A 74 5.52 -15.83 -3.59
C TYR A 74 6.43 -14.78 -2.96
N SER A 75 7.61 -14.56 -3.53
CA SER A 75 8.25 -13.26 -3.49
C SER A 75 8.95 -12.94 -4.79
N ALA A 76 9.19 -11.65 -4.95
CA ALA A 76 9.80 -11.04 -6.10
C ALA A 76 11.02 -10.23 -5.67
N ARG A 77 11.86 -9.88 -6.66
CA ARG A 77 13.15 -9.23 -6.46
C ARG A 77 13.04 -7.93 -5.67
N LYS A 78 13.84 -7.84 -4.59
CA LYS A 78 14.10 -6.60 -3.85
C LYS A 78 15.15 -5.77 -4.59
N LEU A 79 14.88 -4.47 -4.75
CA LEU A 79 15.93 -3.49 -5.01
C LEU A 79 16.39 -2.94 -3.65
N LYS A 80 17.65 -3.17 -3.28
CA LYS A 80 18.22 -2.66 -2.03
C LYS A 80 18.56 -1.17 -2.20
N SER A 81 17.61 -0.30 -1.92
CA SER A 81 17.92 1.11 -1.65
C SER A 81 18.29 1.28 -0.18
N SER A 82 19.46 1.85 0.10
CA SER A 82 19.94 2.13 1.47
C SER A 82 19.10 3.20 2.19
N THR A 83 18.37 4.02 1.44
CA THR A 83 17.50 5.09 1.97
C THR A 83 16.06 4.63 2.22
N SER A 84 15.71 3.40 1.85
CA SER A 84 14.38 2.86 2.10
C SER A 84 14.20 2.52 3.58
N ARG A 85 13.06 2.92 4.15
CA ARG A 85 12.62 2.45 5.48
C ARG A 85 12.50 0.93 5.58
N TYR A 86 12.40 0.23 4.45
CA TYR A 86 12.24 -1.23 4.37
C TYR A 86 13.51 -1.94 3.84
N HIS A 87 14.70 -1.38 4.11
CA HIS A 87 15.96 -1.99 3.67
C HIS A 87 16.24 -3.34 4.38
N HIS A 88 15.76 -3.50 5.62
CA HIS A 88 15.92 -4.72 6.39
C HIS A 88 15.23 -5.90 5.69
N ARG A 89 15.94 -7.03 5.67
CA ARG A 89 15.38 -8.30 5.23
C ARG A 89 14.45 -8.83 6.31
N ASP A 90 13.35 -9.40 5.86
CA ASP A 90 12.44 -10.16 6.71
C ASP A 90 12.83 -11.63 6.52
N ASP A 91 13.25 -12.30 7.60
CA ASP A 91 13.88 -13.62 7.50
C ASP A 91 12.87 -14.72 7.14
N ASP A 92 11.60 -14.54 7.51
CA ASP A 92 10.50 -15.43 7.13
C ASP A 92 10.10 -15.29 5.66
N ARG A 93 10.62 -14.27 4.97
CA ARG A 93 10.25 -14.02 3.57
C ARG A 93 10.99 -15.02 2.66
N PRO A 94 10.25 -15.82 1.87
CA PRO A 94 10.83 -16.66 0.82
C PRO A 94 11.75 -15.87 -0.12
N GLU A 95 12.93 -16.40 -0.42
CA GLU A 95 13.85 -15.77 -1.38
C GLU A 95 13.41 -15.94 -2.84
N HIS A 96 12.69 -17.03 -3.09
CA HIS A 96 12.24 -17.41 -4.40
C HIS A 96 10.73 -17.22 -4.56
N THR A 97 10.39 -17.04 -5.81
CA THR A 97 9.06 -17.13 -6.34
C THR A 97 8.48 -18.53 -6.09
N THR A 98 7.46 -18.60 -5.25
CA THR A 98 6.64 -19.78 -4.96
C THR A 98 5.20 -19.53 -5.44
N THR A 99 4.40 -20.57 -5.56
CA THR A 99 3.00 -20.44 -5.99
C THR A 99 2.12 -20.29 -4.76
N ILE A 100 1.20 -19.32 -4.76
CA ILE A 100 0.18 -19.20 -3.72
C ILE A 100 -0.95 -20.17 -4.09
N THR A 101 -1.19 -21.18 -3.27
CA THR A 101 -2.16 -22.25 -3.53
C THR A 101 -3.49 -22.06 -2.79
N ALA A 102 -3.48 -21.34 -1.65
CA ALA A 102 -4.64 -21.05 -0.85
C ALA A 102 -4.43 -19.76 -0.02
N ILE A 103 -5.52 -19.10 0.36
CA ILE A 103 -5.51 -17.92 1.24
C ILE A 103 -6.61 -18.11 2.28
N ASP A 104 -6.23 -18.11 3.56
CA ASP A 104 -7.16 -18.13 4.68
C ASP A 104 -7.37 -16.71 5.22
N ILE A 105 -8.63 -16.32 5.44
CA ILE A 105 -8.98 -15.01 5.97
C ILE A 105 -9.67 -15.19 7.31
N ALA A 106 -9.03 -14.74 8.38
CA ALA A 106 -9.62 -14.67 9.71
C ALA A 106 -10.23 -13.28 9.94
N LEU A 107 -11.55 -13.23 10.16
CA LEU A 107 -12.24 -12.01 10.56
C LEU A 107 -12.18 -11.89 12.07
N HIS A 108 -11.49 -10.85 12.55
CA HIS A 108 -11.48 -10.51 13.97
C HIS A 108 -12.47 -9.38 14.24
N ALA A 109 -13.29 -9.54 15.28
CA ALA A 109 -14.09 -8.44 15.81
C ALA A 109 -13.15 -7.28 16.22
N PRO A 110 -13.58 -6.01 16.10
CA PRO A 110 -12.75 -4.90 16.51
C PRO A 110 -12.48 -5.01 18.01
N ASN A 111 -11.25 -5.38 18.35
CA ASN A 111 -10.78 -5.41 19.72
C ASN A 111 -10.93 -4.00 20.30
N SER A 112 -11.71 -3.83 21.37
CA SER A 112 -11.67 -2.62 22.20
C SER A 112 -10.33 -2.60 22.94
N HIS A 113 -9.23 -2.39 22.20
CA HIS A 113 -7.95 -2.17 22.82
C HIS A 113 -8.10 -0.92 23.70
N PRO A 114 -7.84 -1.00 25.02
CA PRO A 114 -7.74 0.22 25.81
C PRO A 114 -6.70 1.09 25.10
N ALA A 115 -7.10 2.32 24.78
CA ALA A 115 -6.28 3.25 24.02
C ALA A 115 -4.84 3.12 24.48
N LYS A 116 -3.92 2.77 23.57
CA LYS A 116 -2.48 2.67 23.89
C LYS A 116 -2.12 4.01 24.51
N ARG A 117 -2.06 4.07 25.84
CA ARG A 117 -1.63 5.25 26.58
C ARG A 117 -0.24 5.51 26.04
N ASN A 118 -0.10 6.54 25.22
CA ASN A 118 1.14 6.92 24.58
C ASN A 118 2.21 6.85 25.66
N ARG A 119 3.02 5.78 25.65
CA ARG A 119 4.19 5.69 26.54
C ARG A 119 4.97 6.91 26.13
N ARG A 120 5.00 7.94 26.99
CA ARG A 120 5.69 9.20 26.73
C ARG A 120 7.08 8.81 26.27
N GLN A 121 7.32 8.91 24.96
CA GLN A 121 8.58 8.52 24.38
C GLN A 121 9.61 9.42 25.06
N SER A 122 10.64 8.82 25.65
CA SER A 122 11.74 9.60 26.21
C SER A 122 12.22 10.56 25.11
N PRO A 123 12.30 11.86 25.38
CA PRO A 123 12.56 12.86 24.35
C PRO A 123 13.84 12.48 23.61
N THR A 124 13.72 12.40 22.29
CA THR A 124 14.83 12.04 21.41
C THR A 124 15.91 13.12 21.50
N ARG A 125 17.14 12.82 21.06
CA ARG A 125 18.22 13.82 21.03
C ARG A 125 17.80 15.08 20.27
N ARG A 126 17.01 14.93 19.20
CA ARG A 126 16.48 16.04 18.42
C ARG A 126 15.51 16.91 19.23
N ASP A 127 14.59 16.30 19.96
CA ASP A 127 13.63 17.03 20.81
C ASP A 127 14.35 17.84 21.90
N ARG A 128 15.42 17.28 22.47
CA ARG A 128 16.26 17.97 23.46
C ARG A 128 16.99 19.17 22.85
N VAL A 129 17.56 19.00 21.65
CA VAL A 129 18.23 20.10 20.93
C VAL A 129 17.23 21.20 20.56
N THR A 130 16.03 20.84 20.09
CA THR A 130 14.97 21.80 19.80
C THR A 130 14.52 22.55 21.06
N ALA A 131 14.36 21.86 22.19
CA ALA A 131 14.03 22.50 23.46
C ALA A 131 15.12 23.50 23.90
N ILE A 132 16.40 23.14 23.73
CA ILE A 132 17.54 24.04 24.02
C ILE A 132 17.50 25.27 23.11
N MET A 133 17.32 25.10 21.80
CA MET A 133 17.24 26.23 20.87
C MET A 133 16.08 27.18 21.20
N ASN A 134 14.94 26.62 21.64
CA ASN A 134 13.78 27.40 22.05
C ASN A 134 13.99 28.22 23.34
N THR A 135 15.00 27.92 24.15
CA THR A 135 15.33 28.75 25.33
C THR A 135 15.96 30.10 24.97
N GLY A 136 16.49 30.22 23.74
CA GLY A 136 17.12 31.43 23.25
C GLY A 136 16.91 31.57 21.75
N PRO A 137 15.69 31.92 21.30
CA PRO A 137 15.32 31.90 19.88
C PRO A 137 16.09 32.93 19.05
N HIS A 138 16.60 34.00 19.67
CA HIS A 138 17.40 35.05 19.02
C HIS A 138 18.91 34.85 19.19
N ARG A 139 19.33 33.75 19.80
CA ARG A 139 20.74 33.44 20.04
C ARG A 139 21.27 32.52 18.96
N ALA A 140 22.43 32.86 18.40
CA ALA A 140 23.17 31.95 17.52
C ALA A 140 23.80 30.81 18.35
N TRP A 141 23.37 29.58 18.10
CA TRP A 141 23.90 28.38 18.76
C TRP A 141 25.06 27.77 17.96
N HIS A 142 26.18 27.46 18.62
CA HIS A 142 27.32 26.80 17.98
C HIS A 142 27.25 25.28 18.20
N GLY A 143 27.61 24.47 17.19
CA GLY A 143 27.46 23.01 17.22
C GLY A 143 28.11 22.31 18.43
N ARG A 144 29.26 22.81 18.89
CA ARG A 144 29.93 22.32 20.11
C ARG A 144 29.08 22.46 21.38
N GLN A 145 28.27 23.52 21.47
CA GLN A 145 27.40 23.80 22.63
C GLN A 145 26.18 22.88 22.67
N LEU A 146 25.76 22.33 21.53
CA LEU A 146 24.67 21.37 21.40
C LEU A 146 25.16 19.91 21.54
N ALA A 147 26.49 19.71 21.57
CA ALA A 147 27.14 18.41 21.67
C ALA A 147 27.56 18.06 23.10
N GLU A 148 27.64 19.03 24.02
CA GLU A 148 28.06 18.76 25.38
C GLU A 148 26.99 18.02 26.21
N PRO A 149 27.38 16.96 26.94
CA PRO A 149 26.47 16.18 27.76
C PRO A 149 25.99 16.93 29.03
N GLU A 150 26.67 17.98 29.46
CA GLU A 150 26.39 18.66 30.74
C GLU A 150 25.11 19.52 30.75
N VAL A 151 24.56 19.87 29.59
CA VAL A 151 23.24 20.55 29.52
C VAL A 151 22.08 19.54 29.70
N ALA A 152 22.34 18.24 29.59
CA ALA A 152 21.35 17.18 29.82
C ALA A 152 21.11 16.87 31.32
N GLY A 153 21.95 17.37 32.23
CA GLY A 153 21.84 17.11 33.68
C GLY A 153 21.18 18.24 34.50
N ARG A 154 21.14 19.48 34.00
CA ARG A 154 20.70 20.65 34.79
C ARG A 154 19.21 21.02 34.69
N PHE A 155 18.37 20.15 34.12
CA PHE A 155 16.92 20.38 34.03
C PHE A 155 16.08 19.61 35.05
N VAL A 156 16.68 18.70 35.83
CA VAL A 156 15.97 17.97 36.90
C VAL A 156 15.95 18.75 38.24
N GLY A 157 16.86 19.71 38.43
CA GLY A 157 17.04 20.39 39.72
C GLY A 157 16.28 21.71 39.94
N ARG A 158 15.53 22.24 38.96
CA ARG A 158 14.94 23.59 39.07
C ARG A 158 13.42 23.69 38.91
N LEU A 159 12.71 22.57 38.97
CA LEU A 159 11.25 22.51 38.92
C LEU A 159 10.61 21.91 40.20
N VAL A 160 11.26 22.05 41.36
CA VAL A 160 10.71 21.59 42.67
C VAL A 160 10.61 22.73 43.70
N ARG A 161 10.82 23.99 43.33
CA ARG A 161 10.55 25.14 44.22
C ARG A 161 9.71 26.20 43.54
N ARG A 162 8.43 25.88 43.32
CA ARG A 162 7.34 26.88 43.31
C ARG A 162 5.98 26.21 43.43
N PHE A 163 5.75 25.45 44.49
CA PHE A 163 4.43 25.08 45.02
C PHE A 163 4.63 24.42 46.39
N VAL A 164 4.95 25.25 47.39
CA VAL A 164 4.29 25.32 48.70
C VAL A 164 4.32 26.79 49.07
#